data_AF-A0A8S9TYL8-F1
#
_entry.id   AF-A0A8S9TYL8-F1
#
_cell.length_a   1.000
_cell.length_b   1.000
_cell.length_c   1.000
_cell.angle_alpha   90.00
_cell.angle_beta   90.00
_cell.angle_gamma   90.00
#
_symmetry.space_group_name_H-M   'P 1'
#
loop_
_entity.id
_entity.type
_entity.pdbx_description
1 polymer ?
#
loop_
_entity_poly.entity_id
_entity_poly.type
_entity_poly.pdbx_seq_one_letter_code
_entity_poly.pdbx_strand_id
1 'polypeptide(L)'
;MPVNRSLKKFWLPILGTAEAPLGMHHRYGYFDDVAEGIRRATADRVRAAAREIAALQDRESQTFGPIATHHLAVHHARQPEGTALNVPADKTMRQALALDEATATLASAPSETEDDAAEIKVELFGVWVKIRVK
;
A
#
# COMPACT_ATOMS: atom_id res chain seq x y z
N MET A 1 13.23 45.20 -5.54
CA MET A 1 11.94 45.19 -6.26
C MET A 1 11.22 43.88 -5.99
N PRO A 2 10.04 43.90 -5.35
CA PRO A 2 9.06 42.84 -5.54
C PRO A 2 7.71 43.41 -6.03
N VAL A 3 7.17 42.80 -7.08
CA VAL A 3 5.88 43.18 -7.68
C VAL A 3 4.76 42.42 -6.99
N ASN A 4 3.78 43.23 -6.59
CA ASN A 4 2.52 42.95 -5.94
C ASN A 4 1.50 42.26 -6.88
N ARG A 5 0.61 41.42 -6.33
CA ARG A 5 -0.82 41.29 -6.70
C ARG A 5 -1.49 40.36 -5.66
N SER A 6 -2.07 40.93 -4.61
CA SER A 6 -3.47 41.40 -4.53
C SER A 6 -4.47 40.25 -4.61
N LEU A 7 -5.15 39.99 -3.49
CA LEU A 7 -6.58 39.66 -3.44
C LEU A 7 -7.05 39.59 -1.99
N LYS A 8 -8.13 40.32 -1.71
CA LYS A 8 -9.23 40.05 -0.76
C LYS A 8 -9.61 41.28 0.06
N LYS A 9 -10.50 42.08 -0.52
CA LYS A 9 -11.54 42.80 0.22
C LYS A 9 -12.87 42.20 -0.22
N PHE A 10 -13.68 41.77 0.75
CA PHE A 10 -15.03 42.26 1.02
C PHE A 10 -15.81 41.21 1.80
N TRP A 11 -16.00 41.54 3.07
CA TRP A 11 -17.04 41.00 3.94
C TRP A 11 -18.27 41.92 3.75
N LEU A 12 -19.47 41.36 3.63
CA LEU A 12 -20.65 41.75 4.42
C LEU A 12 -21.80 40.73 4.17
N PRO A 13 -22.73 40.60 5.13
CA PRO A 13 -23.64 39.47 5.28
C PRO A 13 -25.00 39.71 4.62
N ILE A 14 -25.72 38.65 4.26
CA ILE A 14 -27.11 38.73 3.80
C ILE A 14 -27.99 38.05 4.85
N LEU A 15 -28.83 38.85 5.52
CA LEU A 15 -29.98 38.40 6.30
C LEU A 15 -31.23 39.11 5.74
N GLY A 16 -32.31 38.37 5.51
CA GLY A 16 -33.61 38.86 5.02
C GLY A 16 -34.36 37.79 4.25
N THR A 17 -35.01 36.80 4.89
CA THR A 17 -36.40 36.75 5.40
C THR A 17 -37.42 36.20 4.38
N ALA A 18 -38.07 35.11 4.80
CA ALA A 18 -39.40 34.56 4.47
C ALA A 18 -39.73 34.19 3.00
N GLU A 19 -39.95 32.90 2.74
CA GLU A 19 -41.30 32.30 2.70
C GLU A 19 -41.18 30.79 2.46
N ALA A 20 -41.85 30.01 3.31
CA ALA A 20 -42.17 28.62 3.02
C ALA A 20 -43.54 28.59 2.32
N PRO A 21 -43.71 27.72 1.32
CA PRO A 21 -44.86 26.84 1.41
C PRO A 21 -44.49 25.37 1.26
N LEU A 22 -45.17 24.59 2.08
CA LEU A 22 -45.22 23.14 2.12
C LEU A 22 -45.46 22.55 0.73
N GLY A 23 -44.47 21.80 0.25
CA GLY A 23 -44.55 20.90 -0.87
C GLY A 23 -43.71 19.67 -0.59
N MET A 24 -44.20 18.82 0.33
CA MET A 24 -43.71 17.45 0.47
C MET A 24 -43.95 16.70 -0.84
N HIS A 25 -42.94 16.67 -1.69
CA HIS A 25 -42.76 15.56 -2.63
C HIS A 25 -41.41 14.94 -2.32
N HIS A 26 -41.50 13.79 -1.65
CA HIS A 26 -40.46 12.77 -1.59
C HIS A 26 -39.81 12.63 -2.96
N ARG A 27 -38.61 13.17 -3.10
CA ARG A 27 -37.65 12.70 -4.09
C ARG A 27 -36.33 12.59 -3.36
N TYR A 28 -36.17 11.49 -2.63
CA TYR A 28 -34.84 10.94 -2.39
C TYR A 28 -34.26 10.70 -3.78
N GLY A 29 -33.50 11.69 -4.27
CA GLY A 29 -32.65 11.53 -5.42
C GLY A 29 -31.71 10.39 -5.07
N TYR A 30 -32.03 9.24 -5.63
CA TYR A 30 -31.26 8.03 -5.61
C TYR A 30 -29.87 8.41 -6.14
N PHE A 31 -28.89 8.50 -5.25
CA PHE A 31 -27.48 8.43 -5.62
C PHE A 31 -27.23 6.97 -6.06
N ASP A 32 -27.67 6.63 -7.27
CA ASP A 32 -27.53 5.28 -7.84
C ASP A 32 -26.11 5.05 -8.37
N ASP A 33 -25.27 6.08 -8.40
CA ASP A 33 -23.91 5.99 -8.96
C ASP A 33 -22.78 5.83 -7.94
N VAL A 34 -23.09 5.71 -6.63
CA VAL A 34 -22.05 5.48 -5.58
C VAL A 34 -22.34 4.22 -4.76
N ALA A 35 -23.42 3.51 -5.08
CA ALA A 35 -23.89 2.33 -4.35
C ALA A 35 -23.45 0.98 -4.93
N GLU A 36 -22.60 0.94 -5.96
CA GLU A 36 -21.71 -0.23 -6.13
C GLU A 36 -20.52 -0.07 -5.16
N GLY A 37 -20.86 -0.20 -3.88
CA GLY A 37 -19.97 0.07 -2.77
C GLY A 37 -18.78 -0.89 -2.74
N ILE A 38 -17.67 -0.37 -2.22
CA ILE A 38 -16.46 -1.12 -1.87
C ILE A 38 -16.84 -2.49 -1.31
N ARG A 39 -16.48 -3.55 -2.04
CA ARG A 39 -16.81 -4.92 -1.73
C ARG A 39 -15.86 -5.50 -0.69
N ARG A 40 -16.27 -6.58 -0.03
CA ARG A 40 -15.36 -7.39 0.78
C ARG A 40 -14.36 -8.11 -0.12
N ALA A 41 -13.08 -8.00 0.21
CA ALA A 41 -11.99 -8.80 -0.35
C ALA A 41 -12.04 -10.22 0.23
N THR A 42 -12.95 -11.05 -0.28
CA THR A 42 -13.00 -12.47 0.07
C THR A 42 -11.82 -13.21 -0.54
N ALA A 43 -11.45 -14.36 0.03
CA ALA A 43 -10.32 -15.16 -0.46
C ALA A 43 -10.43 -15.46 -1.97
N ASP A 44 -11.62 -15.82 -2.45
CA ASP A 44 -11.83 -16.12 -3.87
C ASP A 44 -11.65 -14.91 -4.78
N ARG A 45 -12.09 -13.72 -4.32
CA ARG A 45 -11.87 -12.46 -5.06
C ARG A 45 -10.41 -12.03 -5.05
N VAL A 46 -9.70 -12.21 -3.94
CA VAL A 46 -8.26 -11.96 -3.87
C VAL A 46 -7.50 -12.90 -4.80
N ARG A 47 -7.89 -14.18 -4.88
CA ARG A 47 -7.32 -15.14 -5.83
C ARG A 47 -7.62 -14.78 -7.29
N ALA A 48 -8.84 -14.31 -7.58
CA ALA A 48 -9.19 -13.83 -8.91
C ALA A 48 -8.34 -12.60 -9.29
N ALA A 49 -8.25 -11.62 -8.40
CA ALA A 49 -7.40 -10.44 -8.58
C ALA A 49 -5.93 -10.81 -8.76
N ALA A 50 -5.39 -11.77 -8.00
CA ALA A 50 -4.01 -12.23 -8.16
C ALA A 50 -3.73 -12.81 -9.54
N ARG A 51 -4.71 -13.51 -10.16
CA ARG A 51 -4.58 -14.01 -11.54
C ARG A 51 -4.58 -12.87 -12.57
N GLU A 52 -5.43 -11.86 -12.37
CA GLU A 52 -5.46 -10.67 -13.23
C GLU A 52 -4.15 -9.87 -13.12
N ILE A 53 -3.60 -9.76 -11.90
CA ILE A 53 -2.30 -9.12 -11.66
C ILE A 53 -1.18 -9.88 -12.35
N ALA A 54 -1.14 -11.21 -12.26
CA ALA A 54 -0.13 -12.00 -12.98
C ALA A 54 -0.19 -11.74 -14.49
N ALA A 55 -1.39 -11.73 -15.08
CA ALA A 55 -1.57 -11.41 -16.49
C ALA A 55 -1.15 -9.96 -16.85
N LEU A 56 -1.37 -9.00 -15.94
CA LEU A 56 -0.90 -7.63 -16.08
C LEU A 56 0.63 -7.56 -16.10
N GLN A 57 1.28 -8.24 -15.16
CA GLN A 57 2.74 -8.28 -15.04
C GLN A 57 3.38 -8.88 -16.30
N ASP A 58 2.81 -9.96 -16.83
CA ASP A 58 3.27 -10.59 -18.07
C ASP A 58 3.14 -9.65 -19.28
N ARG A 59 2.06 -8.86 -19.35
CA ARG A 59 1.80 -7.92 -20.45
C ARG A 59 2.67 -6.66 -20.38
N GLU A 60 2.89 -6.13 -19.19
CA GLU A 60 3.49 -4.80 -18.99
C GLU A 60 4.97 -4.85 -18.61
N SER A 61 5.56 -6.05 -18.50
CA SER A 61 6.96 -6.26 -18.06
C SER A 61 7.29 -5.61 -16.71
N GLN A 62 6.26 -5.32 -15.91
CA GLN A 62 6.40 -4.80 -14.56
C GLN A 62 6.22 -5.95 -13.58
N THR A 63 7.16 -6.11 -12.64
CA THR A 63 7.07 -7.15 -11.61
C THR A 63 6.83 -6.53 -10.25
N PHE A 64 5.82 -7.04 -9.55
CA PHE A 64 5.57 -6.73 -8.15
C PHE A 64 6.12 -7.85 -7.27
N GLY A 65 6.73 -7.50 -6.15
CA GLY A 65 7.08 -8.49 -5.14
C GLY A 65 5.84 -8.97 -4.37
N PRO A 66 6.00 -9.96 -3.48
CA PRO A 66 4.88 -10.58 -2.77
C PRO A 66 4.03 -9.61 -1.95
N ILE A 67 4.64 -8.58 -1.35
CA ILE A 67 3.95 -7.63 -0.46
C ILE A 67 3.09 -6.68 -1.31
N ALA A 68 3.67 -6.09 -2.35
CA ALA A 68 2.94 -5.21 -3.28
C ALA A 68 1.85 -5.97 -4.03
N THR A 69 2.12 -7.20 -4.47
CA THR A 69 1.13 -8.06 -5.13
C THR A 69 -0.06 -8.33 -4.21
N HIS A 70 0.19 -8.68 -2.94
CA HIS A 70 -0.88 -8.95 -1.99
C HIS A 70 -1.74 -7.70 -1.72
N HIS A 71 -1.09 -6.56 -1.53
CA HIS A 71 -1.80 -5.29 -1.33
C HIS A 71 -2.67 -4.95 -2.53
N LEU A 72 -2.11 -5.03 -3.75
CA LEU A 72 -2.83 -4.76 -4.98
C LEU A 72 -4.02 -5.73 -5.17
N ALA A 73 -3.84 -7.01 -4.87
CA ALA A 73 -4.91 -8.01 -4.96
C ALA A 73 -6.06 -7.70 -3.99
N VAL A 74 -5.75 -7.28 -2.75
CA VAL A 74 -6.76 -6.87 -1.78
C VAL A 74 -7.44 -5.57 -2.19
N HIS A 75 -6.69 -4.59 -2.71
CA HIS A 75 -7.23 -3.33 -3.19
C HIS A 75 -8.20 -3.55 -4.36
N HIS A 76 -7.81 -4.37 -5.33
CA HIS A 76 -8.64 -4.71 -6.50
C HIS A 76 -9.86 -5.56 -6.14
N ALA A 77 -9.72 -6.54 -5.24
CA ALA A 77 -10.82 -7.37 -4.78
C ALA A 77 -11.94 -6.59 -4.05
N ARG A 78 -11.65 -5.35 -3.61
CA ARG A 78 -12.63 -4.42 -3.03
C ARG A 78 -13.36 -3.60 -4.08
N GLN A 79 -12.86 -3.51 -5.31
CA GLN A 79 -13.51 -2.75 -6.37
C GLN A 79 -14.75 -3.49 -6.88
N PRO A 80 -15.74 -2.77 -7.44
CA PRO A 80 -16.85 -3.38 -8.17
C PRO A 80 -16.39 -4.32 -9.29
N GLU A 81 -17.26 -5.23 -9.72
CA GLU A 81 -16.94 -6.12 -10.85
C GLU A 81 -16.76 -5.31 -12.14
N GLY A 82 -15.83 -5.73 -13.00
CA GLY A 82 -15.52 -5.00 -14.23
C GLY A 82 -14.65 -3.75 -14.04
N THR A 83 -14.29 -3.38 -12.80
CA THR A 83 -13.29 -2.33 -12.57
C THR A 83 -11.97 -2.74 -13.21
N ALA A 84 -11.37 -1.84 -13.99
CA ALA A 84 -10.06 -2.09 -14.56
C ALA A 84 -9.01 -2.19 -13.45
N LEU A 85 -8.15 -3.20 -13.52
CA LEU A 85 -7.00 -3.31 -12.63
C LEU A 85 -6.07 -2.12 -12.87
N ASN A 86 -5.83 -1.34 -11.81
CA ASN A 86 -4.88 -0.24 -11.81
C ASN A 86 -4.05 -0.28 -10.53
N VAL A 87 -2.78 0.12 -10.62
CA VAL A 87 -1.89 0.24 -9.48
C VAL A 87 -2.24 1.52 -8.71
N PRO A 88 -2.63 1.45 -7.43
CA PRO A 88 -2.98 2.63 -6.66
C PRO A 88 -1.72 3.47 -6.37
N ALA A 89 -1.84 4.80 -6.50
CA ALA A 89 -0.76 5.76 -6.23
C ALA A 89 -0.69 6.18 -4.74
N ASP A 90 -1.26 5.38 -3.83
CA ASP A 90 -1.34 5.72 -2.41
C ASP A 90 0.00 5.47 -1.67
N LYS A 91 0.03 5.82 -0.38
CA LYS A 91 1.23 5.65 0.45
C LYS A 91 1.51 4.18 0.76
N THR A 92 0.48 3.36 0.89
CA THR A 92 0.61 1.95 1.27
C THR A 92 1.19 1.13 0.12
N MET A 93 0.79 1.39 -1.12
CA MET A 93 1.39 0.77 -2.31
C MET A 93 2.87 1.13 -2.43
N ARG A 94 3.23 2.40 -2.24
CA ARG A 94 4.65 2.81 -2.23
C ARG A 94 5.46 2.14 -1.12
N GLN A 95 4.89 2.00 0.07
CA GLN A 95 5.54 1.28 1.17
C GLN A 95 5.70 -0.21 0.85
N ALA A 96 4.68 -0.84 0.27
CA ALA A 96 4.73 -2.24 -0.12
C ALA A 96 5.85 -2.51 -1.15
N LEU A 97 5.98 -1.64 -2.15
CA LEU A 97 7.07 -1.69 -3.14
C LEU A 97 8.45 -1.55 -2.47
N ALA A 98 8.61 -0.58 -1.56
CA ALA A 98 9.88 -0.38 -0.85
C ALA A 98 10.24 -1.59 0.04
N LEU A 99 9.25 -2.25 0.65
CA LEU A 99 9.46 -3.46 1.43
C LEU A 99 9.85 -4.65 0.56
N ASP A 100 9.25 -4.79 -0.63
CA ASP A 100 9.65 -5.82 -1.58
C ASP A 100 11.12 -5.62 -2.03
N GLU A 101 11.52 -4.37 -2.32
CA GLU A 101 12.91 -4.03 -2.66
C GLU A 101 13.88 -4.32 -1.52
N ALA A 102 13.52 -3.95 -0.29
CA ALA A 102 14.32 -4.26 0.90
C ALA A 102 14.46 -5.77 1.11
N THR A 103 13.37 -6.52 0.91
CA THR A 103 13.37 -8.00 1.02
C THR A 103 14.28 -8.62 -0.05
N ALA A 104 14.24 -8.13 -1.28
CA ALA A 104 15.12 -8.59 -2.36
C ALA A 104 16.59 -8.28 -2.05
N THR A 105 16.87 -7.10 -1.49
CA THR A 105 18.22 -6.70 -1.06
C THR A 105 18.75 -7.61 0.04
N LEU A 106 17.94 -7.91 1.06
CA LEU A 106 18.29 -8.82 2.14
C LEU A 106 18.52 -10.26 1.64
N ALA A 107 17.70 -10.73 0.69
CA ALA A 107 17.86 -12.05 0.10
C ALA A 107 19.12 -12.17 -0.77
N SER A 108 19.56 -11.06 -1.37
CA SER A 108 20.78 -11.01 -2.17
C SER A 108 22.04 -10.74 -1.35
N ALA A 109 21.91 -10.31 -0.10
CA ALA A 109 23.06 -10.12 0.77
C ALA A 109 23.72 -11.49 1.02
N PRO A 110 25.05 -11.60 0.92
CA PRO A 110 25.73 -12.81 1.35
C PRO A 110 25.35 -13.04 2.81
N SER A 111 24.90 -14.25 3.14
CA SER A 111 24.74 -14.60 4.55
C SER A 111 26.12 -14.49 5.18
N GLU A 112 26.33 -13.44 6.00
CA GLU A 112 27.33 -13.45 7.05
C GLU A 112 26.88 -14.47 8.10
N THR A 113 26.78 -15.74 7.69
CA THR A 113 27.15 -16.81 8.60
C THR A 113 28.66 -16.74 8.62
N GLU A 114 29.17 -15.78 9.40
CA GLU A 114 30.39 -16.08 10.14
C GLU A 114 30.10 -17.43 10.79
N ASP A 115 30.86 -18.45 10.39
CA ASP A 115 31.06 -19.60 11.24
C ASP A 115 31.52 -18.97 12.58
N ASP A 116 30.59 -18.73 13.51
CA ASP A 116 30.78 -18.16 14.86
C ASP A 116 31.59 -19.11 15.75
N ALA A 117 32.51 -19.82 15.12
CA ALA A 117 33.47 -20.66 15.74
C ALA A 117 34.55 -19.80 16.39
N ALA A 118 34.29 -19.35 17.61
CA ALA A 118 35.30 -18.66 18.40
C ALA A 118 36.45 -19.62 18.73
N GLU A 119 37.69 -19.24 18.38
CA GLU A 119 38.90 -19.94 18.83
C GLU A 119 39.26 -19.43 20.23
N ILE A 120 39.08 -20.26 21.24
CA ILE A 120 39.53 -19.96 22.61
C ILE A 120 40.84 -20.68 22.90
N LYS A 121 41.75 -19.99 23.60
CA LYS A 121 42.97 -20.60 24.14
C LYS A 121 42.74 -20.96 25.61
N VAL A 122 42.86 -22.23 25.94
CA VAL A 122 42.70 -22.74 27.31
C VAL A 122 44.03 -23.37 27.75
N GLU A 123 44.47 -23.06 28.96
CA GLU A 123 45.64 -23.72 29.55
C GLU A 123 45.20 -25.01 30.24
N LEU A 124 45.72 -26.14 29.76
CA LEU A 124 45.49 -27.47 30.32
C LEU A 124 46.85 -28.09 30.66
N PHE A 125 47.08 -28.41 31.93
CA PHE A 125 48.32 -29.02 32.41
C PHE A 125 49.60 -28.25 32.02
N GLY A 126 49.54 -26.91 32.03
CA GLY A 126 50.66 -26.04 31.65
C GLY A 126 50.91 -25.92 30.14
N VAL A 127 49.99 -26.43 29.31
CA VAL A 127 50.03 -26.34 27.85
C VAL A 127 48.84 -25.55 27.33
N TRP A 128 49.11 -24.58 26.45
CA TRP A 128 48.07 -23.80 25.79
C TRP A 128 47.44 -24.57 24.63
N VAL A 129 46.16 -24.90 24.74
CA VAL A 129 45.39 -25.62 23.72
C VAL A 129 44.38 -24.67 23.08
N LYS A 130 44.33 -24.66 21.74
CA LYS A 130 43.32 -23.93 20.97
C LYS A 130 42.09 -24.81 20.76
N ILE A 131 40.93 -24.34 21.17
CA ILE A 131 39.66 -25.05 21.04
C ILE A 131 38.73 -24.21 20.17
N ARG A 132 38.16 -24.85 19.15
CA ARG A 132 37.12 -24.26 18.29
C ARG A 132 35.76 -24.57 18.92
N VAL A 133 35.04 -23.53 19.36
CA VAL A 133 33.73 -23.67 20.00
C VAL A 133 32.67 -23.16 19.04
N LYS A 134 31.63 -23.95 18.79
CA LYS A 134 30.47 -23.61 17.98
C LYS A 134 29.24 -23.45 18.86
#